data_AF-A0A3T1DFI4-F1
#
_entry.id   AF-A0A3T1DFI4-F1
#
_cell.length_a   1.000
_cell.length_b   1.000
_cell.length_c   1.000
_cell.angle_alpha   90.00
_cell.angle_beta   90.00
_cell.angle_gamma   90.00
#
_symmetry.space_group_name_H-M   'P 1'
#
loop_
_entity.id
_entity.type
_entity.pdbx_description
1 polymer ?
#
loop_
_entity_poly.entity_id
_entity_poly.type
_entity_poly.pdbx_seq_one_letter_code
_entity_poly.pdbx_strand_id
1 'polypeptide(L)' 'VCVVSDGRAKINPRTRALLAGMGVYQEGIAKQQVNSKDVTAHIYEYTTQVGMTIKNDVVSLVPKQQPVQMLFCLKEKNQK' A
#
# COMPACT_ATOMS: atom_id res chain seq x y z
N VAL A 1 -0.44 -7.90 -9.29
CA VAL A 1 0.18 -6.56 -9.47
C VAL A 1 1.11 -6.30 -8.29
N CYS A 2 2.30 -5.76 -8.53
CA CYS A 2 3.27 -5.44 -7.48
C CYS A 2 3.56 -3.94 -7.45
N VAL A 3 3.41 -3.31 -6.29
CA VAL A 3 3.71 -1.89 -6.07
C VAL A 3 4.82 -1.79 -5.04
N VAL A 4 5.85 -0.99 -5.33
CA VAL A 4 6.97 -0.76 -4.41
C VAL A 4 7.01 0.72 -4.04
N SER A 5 6.91 1.03 -2.75
CA SER A 5 7.11 2.37 -2.20
C SER A 5 8.45 2.46 -1.49
N ASP A 6 9.32 3.34 -1.99
CA ASP A 6 10.69 3.48 -1.52
C ASP A 6 10.82 4.51 -0.38
N GLY A 7 10.68 4.03 0.84
CA GLY A 7 10.81 4.82 2.06
C GLY A 7 9.45 5.15 2.66
N ARG A 8 9.20 4.64 3.88
CA ARG A 8 7.94 4.78 4.59
C ARG A 8 7.61 6.22 4.95
N ALA A 9 8.61 7.02 5.29
CA ALA A 9 8.43 8.43 5.64
C ALA A 9 8.01 9.31 4.45
N LYS A 10 8.23 8.86 3.20
CA LYS A 10 8.04 9.67 1.99
C LYS A 10 6.82 9.28 1.16
N ILE A 11 6.00 8.34 1.62
CA ILE A 11 4.82 7.92 0.87
C ILE A 11 3.82 9.08 0.75
N ASN A 12 3.35 9.34 -0.47
CA ASN A 12 2.34 10.36 -0.72
C ASN A 12 1.02 10.00 0.03
N PRO A 13 0.42 10.93 0.78
CA PRO A 13 -0.81 10.66 1.54
C PRO A 13 -1.99 10.17 0.68
N ARG A 14 -2.17 10.68 -0.55
CA ARG A 14 -3.23 10.21 -1.47
C ARG A 14 -2.98 8.76 -1.91
N THR A 15 -1.73 8.42 -2.24
CA THR A 15 -1.37 7.03 -2.57
C THR A 15 -1.61 6.10 -1.39
N ARG A 16 -1.23 6.52 -0.18
CA ARG A 16 -1.47 5.75 1.05
C ARG A 16 -2.96 5.52 1.30
N ALA A 17 -3.79 6.56 1.14
CA ALA A 17 -5.24 6.47 1.29
C ALA A 17 -5.88 5.53 0.25
N LEU A 18 -5.41 5.57 -1.00
CA LEU A 18 -5.88 4.67 -2.05
C LEU A 18 -5.52 3.20 -1.74
N LEU A 19 -4.28 2.93 -1.37
CA LEU A 19 -3.84 1.57 -1.00
C LEU A 19 -4.60 1.04 0.22
N ALA A 20 -4.90 1.90 1.20
CA ALA A 20 -5.76 1.54 2.34
C ALA A 20 -7.19 1.23 1.89
N GLY A 21 -7.78 2.07 1.02
CA GLY A 21 -9.11 1.85 0.46
C GLY A 21 -9.23 0.59 -0.40
N MET A 22 -8.14 0.15 -1.03
CA MET A 22 -8.06 -1.12 -1.76
C MET A 22 -7.81 -2.33 -0.85
N GLY A 23 -7.55 -2.11 0.44
CA GLY A 23 -7.28 -3.15 1.45
C GLY A 23 -5.84 -3.64 1.53
N VAL A 24 -4.93 -3.11 0.70
CA VAL A 24 -3.53 -3.58 0.59
C VAL A 24 -2.56 -2.79 1.48
N TYR A 25 -3.06 -1.91 2.35
CA TYR A 25 -2.27 -1.19 3.34
C TYR A 25 -3.09 -0.89 4.60
N GLN A 26 -2.49 -1.03 5.78
CA GLN A 26 -3.12 -0.69 7.06
C GLN A 26 -2.17 0.14 7.92
N GLU A 27 -2.69 1.25 8.45
CA GLU A 27 -1.95 2.14 9.35
C GLU A 27 -1.74 1.48 10.72
N GLY A 28 -0.61 1.77 11.37
CA GLY A 28 -0.31 1.27 12.71
C GLY A 28 0.25 -0.16 12.81
N ILE A 29 0.17 -0.98 11.76
CA ILE A 29 0.65 -2.38 11.81
C ILE A 29 2.17 -2.50 11.62
N ALA A 30 2.77 -1.63 10.81
CA ALA A 30 4.18 -1.73 10.44
C ALA A 30 5.11 -1.38 11.62
N LYS A 31 5.96 -2.34 12.02
CA LYS A 31 6.94 -2.24 13.11
C LYS A 31 8.35 -1.93 12.59
N GLN A 32 9.08 -1.06 13.29
CA GLN A 32 10.46 -0.73 12.91
C GLN A 32 11.47 -1.85 13.20
N GLN A 33 11.23 -2.67 14.23
CA GLN A 33 12.09 -3.79 14.61
C GLN A 33 11.29 -5.06 14.90
N VAL A 34 11.90 -6.21 14.59
CA VAL A 34 11.44 -7.55 14.95
C VAL A 34 12.63 -8.32 15.49
N ASN A 35 12.52 -8.88 16.70
CA ASN A 35 13.61 -9.62 17.37
C ASN A 35 14.92 -8.81 17.44
N SER A 36 14.82 -7.51 17.78
CA SER A 36 15.95 -6.58 17.83
C SER A 36 16.71 -6.40 16.52
N LYS A 37 16.11 -6.79 15.40
CA LYS A 37 16.62 -6.55 14.04
C LYS A 37 15.73 -5.52 13.35
N ASP A 38 16.37 -4.57 12.68
CA ASP A 38 15.68 -3.55 11.88
C ASP A 38 14.91 -4.21 10.73
N VAL A 39 13.66 -3.81 10.57
CA VAL A 39 12.86 -4.17 9.41
C VAL A 39 13.34 -3.38 8.20
N THR A 40 13.53 -4.06 7.08
CA THR A 40 13.96 -3.42 5.81
C THR A 40 12.76 -3.02 4.95
N ALA A 41 11.71 -3.83 4.96
CA ALA A 41 10.48 -3.59 4.23
C ALA A 41 9.29 -4.32 4.88
N HIS A 42 8.09 -3.80 4.61
CA HIS A 42 6.82 -4.41 4.93
C HIS A 42 6.15 -4.91 3.65
N ILE A 43 5.75 -6.18 3.65
CA ILE A 43 5.00 -6.78 2.55
C ILE A 43 3.55 -6.89 2.98
N TYR A 44 2.66 -6.32 2.17
CA TYR A 44 1.22 -6.47 2.28
C TYR A 44 0.73 -7.22 1.07
N GLU A 45 -0.08 -8.24 1.30
CA GLU A 45 -0.68 -9.04 0.25
C GLU A 45 -2.19 -9.09 0.46
N TYR A 46 -2.95 -8.80 -0.59
CA TYR A 46 -4.39 -8.80 -0.52
C TYR A 46 -5.01 -9.05 -1.90
N THR A 47 -6.05 -9.87 -1.94
CA THR A 47 -6.89 -10.04 -3.14
C THR A 47 -7.96 -8.96 -3.13
N THR A 48 -7.72 -7.85 -3.84
CA THR A 48 -8.67 -6.75 -3.89
C THR A 48 -9.80 -7.04 -4.88
N GLN A 49 -11.03 -6.69 -4.51
CA GLN A 49 -12.20 -6.62 -5.40
C GLN A 49 -12.69 -5.18 -5.56
N VAL A 50 -11.80 -4.22 -5.26
CA VAL A 50 -12.06 -2.78 -5.35
C VAL A 50 -11.27 -2.24 -6.54
N GLY A 51 -11.98 -1.74 -7.54
CA GLY A 51 -11.42 -0.93 -8.62
C GLY A 51 -11.39 0.55 -8.28
N MET A 52 -10.92 1.37 -9.21
CA MET A 52 -10.90 2.82 -9.07
C MET A 52 -11.31 3.50 -10.37
N THR A 53 -11.93 4.67 -10.23
CA THR A 53 -12.20 5.60 -11.33
C THR A 53 -11.68 6.98 -10.97
N ILE A 54 -11.24 7.73 -11.96
CA ILE A 54 -10.72 9.09 -11.78
C ILE A 54 -11.57 10.02 -12.64
N LYS A 55 -12.16 11.04 -12.01
CA LYS A 55 -12.93 12.09 -12.71
C LYS A 55 -12.65 13.43 -12.03
N ASN A 56 -12.20 14.41 -12.82
CA ASN A 56 -11.87 15.76 -12.33
C ASN A 56 -10.93 15.73 -11.10
N ASP A 57 -9.85 14.94 -11.18
CA ASP A 57 -8.88 14.71 -10.08
C ASP A 57 -9.44 14.10 -8.79
N VAL A 58 -10.69 13.63 -8.82
CA VAL A 58 -11.30 12.86 -7.72
C VAL A 58 -11.16 11.38 -8.01
N VAL A 59 -10.53 10.67 -7.08
CA VAL A 59 -10.42 9.20 -7.11
C VAL A 59 -11.61 8.62 -6.35
N SER A 60 -12.40 7.79 -7.03
CA SER A 60 -13.52 7.06 -6.45
C SER A 60 -13.26 5.56 -6.46
N LEU A 61 -13.53 4.90 -5.34
CA LEU A 61 -13.42 3.45 -5.22
C LEU A 61 -14.69 2.79 -5.75
N VAL A 62 -14.52 1.74 -6.56
CA VAL A 62 -15.63 0.99 -7.14
C VAL A 62 -15.58 -0.44 -6.61
N PRO A 63 -16.53 -0.87 -5.75
CA PRO A 63 -16.52 -2.22 -5.20
C PRO A 63 -16.99 -3.28 -6.22
N LYS A 64 -16.92 -4.56 -5.82
CA LYS A 64 -17.43 -5.72 -6.58
C LYS A 64 -16.83 -5.88 -7.98
N GLN A 65 -15.55 -5.57 -8.11
CA GLN A 65 -14.80 -5.81 -9.34
C GLN A 65 -14.20 -7.21 -9.35
N GLN A 66 -13.73 -7.64 -10.52
CA GLN A 66 -13.01 -8.90 -10.65
C GLN A 66 -11.83 -8.94 -9.67
N PRO A 67 -11.65 -10.04 -8.90
CA PRO A 67 -10.57 -10.14 -7.94
C PRO A 67 -9.19 -9.99 -8.60
N VAL A 68 -8.32 -9.17 -8.01
CA VAL A 68 -6.93 -8.98 -8.43
C VAL A 68 -5.99 -9.19 -7.24
N GLN A 69 -4.97 -10.03 -7.44
CA GLN A 69 -3.93 -10.24 -6.44
C GLN A 69 -2.97 -9.04 -6.41
N MET A 70 -2.90 -8.37 -5.27
CA MET A 70 -2.04 -7.22 -5.04
C MET A 70 -0.94 -7.58 -4.03
N LEU A 71 0.29 -7.15 -4.36
CA LEU A 71 1.43 -7.15 -3.45
C LEU A 71 1.96 -5.72 -3.33
N PHE A 72 2.02 -5.20 -2.11
CA PHE A 72 2.57 -3.89 -1.80
C PHE A 72 3.80 -4.03 -0.90
N CYS A 73 4.94 -3.55 -1.39
CA CYS A 73 6.20 -3.51 -0.65
C CYS A 73 6.50 -2.07 -0.21
N LEU A 74 6.51 -1.84 1.10
CA LEU A 74 6.84 -0.56 1.70
C LEU A 74 8.22 -0.65 2.36
N LYS A 75 9.25 -0.09 1.72
CA LYS A 75 10.61 -0.06 2.29
C LYS A 75 10.67 0.94 3.44
N GLU A 76 11.37 0.60 4.52
CA GLU A 76 11.54 1.51 5.67
C GLU A 76 12.43 2.70 5.30
N LYS A 77 13.55 2.44 4.63
CA LYS A 77 14.54 3.44 4.21
C LYS A 77 14.48 3.65 2.70
N ASN A 78 14.73 4.88 2.27
CA ASN A 78 14.87 5.21 0.86
C ASN A 78 16.23 4.72 0.36
N GLN A 79 16.25 3.74 -0.55
CA GLN A 79 17.48 3.20 -1.14
C GLN A 79 17.51 3.61 -2.62
N LYS A 80 17.94 4.84 -2.89
CA LYS A 80 18.22 5.32 -4.25
C LYS A 80 19.31 4.48 -4.92
#